data_AF-A0A382ZMI8-F1
#
_entry.id   AF-A0A382ZMI8-F1
#
_cell.length_a   1.000
_cell.length_b   1.000
_cell.length_c   1.000
_cell.angle_alpha   90.00
_cell.angle_beta   90.00
_cell.angle_gamma   90.00
#
_symmetry.space_group_name_H-M   'P 1'
#
loop_
_entity.id
_entity.type
_entity.pdbx_description
1 polymer ?
#
loop_
_entity_poly.entity_id
_entity_poly.type
_entity_poly.pdbx_seq_one_letter_code
_entity_poly.pdbx_strand_id
1 'polypeptide(L)'
;MKINPNGFREYDARWLYEKDIDLDGIIDLGKGLGTQIINHTKKSSPRVTVGHDYRSYSEEIKDSLISGLIKAGCKVEDIGLSLSPMVYFAQIQLNADGVAMTTASHNENGWTGFKMGIKKALTYTTE
;
A
#
# COMPACT_ATOMS: atom_id res chain seq x y z
N MET A 1 -13.52 -5.76 11.45
CA MET A 1 -12.41 -4.79 11.52
C MET A 1 -11.48 -5.14 12.65
N LYS A 2 -10.36 -5.77 12.28
CA LYS A 2 -9.28 -6.21 13.15
C LYS A 2 -7.99 -5.61 12.61
N ILE A 3 -7.28 -4.87 13.46
CA ILE A 3 -5.94 -4.35 13.18
C ILE A 3 -5.14 -4.43 14.47
N ASN A 4 -4.17 -5.36 14.55
CA ASN A 4 -3.23 -5.39 15.66
C ASN A 4 -2.24 -4.21 15.52
N PRO A 5 -2.19 -3.24 16.44
CA PRO A 5 -1.35 -2.05 16.29
C PRO A 5 0.16 -2.37 16.23
N ASN A 6 0.58 -3.52 16.75
CA ASN A 6 1.99 -3.93 16.72
C ASN A 6 2.47 -4.35 15.31
N GLY A 7 1.57 -4.41 14.32
CA GLY A 7 1.98 -4.68 12.94
C GLY A 7 2.52 -3.46 12.20
N PHE A 8 2.34 -2.24 12.71
CA PHE A 8 3.03 -1.06 12.19
C PHE A 8 4.48 -1.06 12.68
N ARG A 9 5.44 -1.11 11.73
CA ARG A 9 6.88 -1.19 12.00
C ARG A 9 7.59 0.07 11.53
N GLU A 10 8.91 0.10 11.72
CA GLU A 10 9.75 1.28 11.43
C GLU A 10 9.69 1.74 9.96
N TYR A 11 9.63 0.81 9.00
CA TYR A 11 9.67 1.13 7.56
C TYR A 11 8.53 0.52 6.73
N ASP A 12 7.71 -0.35 7.31
CA ASP A 12 6.58 -1.01 6.66
C ASP A 12 5.51 -1.43 7.68
N ALA A 13 4.45 -2.09 7.21
CA ALA A 13 3.45 -2.71 8.08
C ALA A 13 3.29 -4.19 7.74
N ARG A 14 3.19 -5.08 8.75
CA ARG A 14 3.07 -6.54 8.57
C ARG A 14 2.25 -7.22 9.65
N TRP A 15 1.46 -8.20 9.24
CA TRP A 15 0.57 -8.98 10.09
C TRP A 15 0.48 -10.43 9.63
N LEU A 16 0.09 -11.34 10.51
CA LEU A 16 -0.50 -12.61 10.08
C LEU A 16 -1.94 -12.34 9.61
N TYR A 17 -2.22 -12.67 8.35
CA TYR A 17 -3.54 -12.49 7.75
C TYR A 17 -4.59 -13.36 8.44
N GLU A 18 -5.81 -12.83 8.57
CA GLU A 18 -6.95 -13.32 9.36
C GLU A 18 -6.73 -13.35 10.88
N LYS A 19 -5.52 -13.64 11.35
CA LYS A 19 -5.18 -13.66 12.78
C LYS A 19 -5.06 -12.26 13.37
N ASP A 20 -4.20 -11.42 12.78
CA ASP A 20 -3.82 -10.10 13.30
C ASP A 20 -4.39 -8.93 12.48
N ILE A 21 -4.82 -9.19 11.25
CA ILE A 21 -5.53 -8.23 10.39
C ILE A 21 -6.60 -8.94 9.55
N ASP A 22 -7.75 -8.29 9.33
CA ASP A 22 -8.83 -8.75 8.44
C ASP A 22 -9.04 -7.78 7.25
N LEU A 23 -9.88 -8.16 6.28
CA LEU A 23 -10.15 -7.34 5.08
C LEU A 23 -10.72 -5.95 5.42
N ASP A 24 -11.60 -5.85 6.41
CA ASP A 24 -12.11 -4.57 6.91
C ASP A 24 -10.97 -3.69 7.46
N GLY A 25 -10.04 -4.30 8.20
CA GLY A 25 -8.86 -3.63 8.73
C GLY A 25 -7.94 -3.12 7.62
N ILE A 26 -7.82 -3.88 6.52
CA ILE A 26 -7.07 -3.47 5.34
C ILE A 26 -7.78 -2.30 4.62
N ILE A 27 -9.11 -2.30 4.54
CA ILE A 27 -9.88 -1.16 4.04
C ILE A 27 -9.61 0.09 4.87
N ASP A 28 -9.63 -0.01 6.20
CA ASP A 28 -9.36 1.13 7.08
C ASP A 28 -7.89 1.58 7.04
N LEU A 29 -6.94 0.66 6.85
CA LEU A 29 -5.55 0.99 6.54
C LEU A 29 -5.45 1.82 5.25
N GLY A 30 -6.14 1.39 4.18
CA GLY A 30 -6.20 2.10 2.91
C GLY A 30 -6.80 3.50 3.06
N LYS A 31 -7.88 3.66 3.84
CA LYS A 31 -8.45 4.98 4.15
C LYS A 31 -7.47 5.86 4.90
N GLY A 32 -6.78 5.31 5.90
CA GLY A 32 -5.78 6.01 6.68
C GLY A 32 -4.62 6.52 5.82
N LEU A 33 -4.07 5.65 4.97
CA LEU A 33 -3.03 6.01 4.01
C LEU A 33 -3.53 7.09 3.04
N GLY A 34 -4.70 6.92 2.43
CA GLY A 34 -5.27 7.88 1.48
C GLY A 34 -5.48 9.26 2.10
N THR A 35 -5.96 9.31 3.34
CA THR A 35 -6.12 10.55 4.11
C THR A 35 -4.77 11.26 4.30
N GLN A 36 -3.72 10.52 4.64
CA GLN A 36 -2.37 11.09 4.77
C GLN A 36 -1.84 11.63 3.44
N ILE A 37 -2.05 10.90 2.33
CA ILE A 37 -1.64 11.35 0.99
C ILE A 37 -2.35 12.66 0.61
N ILE A 38 -3.67 12.75 0.81
CA ILE A 38 -4.44 13.97 0.54
C ILE A 38 -3.93 15.13 1.40
N ASN A 39 -3.72 14.90 2.70
CA ASN A 39 -3.24 15.92 3.61
C ASN A 39 -1.82 16.40 3.27
N HIS A 40 -0.96 15.53 2.76
CA HIS A 40 0.41 15.87 2.37
C HIS A 40 0.45 16.61 1.03
N THR A 41 -0.27 16.10 0.03
CA THR A 41 -0.23 16.60 -1.35
C THR A 41 -1.12 17.81 -1.59
N LYS A 42 -2.10 18.04 -0.70
CA LYS A 42 -3.17 19.06 -0.84
C LYS A 42 -4.01 18.91 -2.11
N LYS A 43 -3.98 17.74 -2.75
CA LYS A 43 -4.81 17.40 -3.90
C LYS A 43 -6.14 16.83 -3.44
N SER A 44 -7.22 17.20 -4.12
CA SER A 44 -8.55 16.62 -3.87
C SER A 44 -8.66 15.16 -4.34
N SER A 45 -7.84 14.76 -5.31
CA SER A 45 -7.83 13.39 -5.85
C SER A 45 -6.42 12.97 -6.25
N PRO A 46 -5.52 12.71 -5.27
CA PRO A 46 -4.15 12.28 -5.54
C PRO A 46 -4.13 10.88 -6.16
N ARG A 47 -3.13 10.63 -7.02
CA ARG A 47 -2.95 9.33 -7.69
C ARG A 47 -2.05 8.42 -6.85
N VAL A 48 -2.43 7.16 -6.67
CA VAL A 48 -1.69 6.19 -5.86
C VAL A 48 -1.43 4.94 -6.69
N THR A 49 -0.16 4.59 -6.89
CA THR A 49 0.21 3.35 -7.58
C THR A 49 0.15 2.19 -6.60
N VAL A 50 -0.55 1.12 -6.98
CA VAL A 50 -0.71 -0.07 -6.14
C VAL A 50 -0.31 -1.32 -6.91
N GLY A 51 0.32 -2.28 -6.22
CA GLY A 51 0.62 -3.60 -6.76
C GLY A 51 0.67 -4.66 -5.67
N HIS A 52 0.85 -5.92 -6.06
CA HIS A 52 0.92 -7.03 -5.11
C HIS A 52 1.88 -8.13 -5.56
N ASP A 53 2.32 -8.96 -4.61
CA ASP A 53 3.13 -10.15 -4.93
C ASP A 53 2.27 -11.40 -5.19
N TYR A 54 2.94 -12.53 -5.40
CA TYR A 54 2.33 -13.75 -5.95
C TYR A 54 1.53 -14.60 -4.95
N ARG A 55 1.43 -14.22 -3.66
CA ARG A 55 0.67 -15.06 -2.71
C ARG A 55 -0.79 -15.14 -3.13
N SER A 56 -1.41 -16.31 -2.96
CA SER A 56 -2.77 -16.58 -3.46
C SER A 56 -3.83 -15.62 -2.92
N TYR A 57 -3.60 -15.03 -1.74
CA TYR A 57 -4.48 -14.06 -1.09
C TYR A 57 -4.07 -12.59 -1.33
N SER A 58 -2.93 -12.33 -1.98
CA SER A 58 -2.40 -10.96 -2.13
C SER A 58 -3.28 -10.08 -3.02
N GLU A 59 -3.97 -10.65 -4.00
CA GLU A 59 -4.90 -9.91 -4.87
C GLU A 59 -6.10 -9.38 -4.07
N GLU A 60 -6.78 -10.23 -3.29
CA GLU A 60 -7.93 -9.84 -2.45
C GLU A 60 -7.54 -8.78 -1.40
N ILE A 61 -6.37 -8.95 -0.78
CA ILE A 61 -5.83 -7.98 0.19
C ILE A 61 -5.56 -6.63 -0.49
N LYS A 62 -4.93 -6.65 -1.67
CA LYS A 62 -4.70 -5.43 -2.46
C LYS A 62 -6.03 -4.77 -2.83
N ASP A 63 -7.03 -5.51 -3.28
CA ASP A 63 -8.33 -4.95 -3.64
C ASP A 63 -9.03 -4.28 -2.44
N SER A 64 -8.88 -4.86 -1.25
CA SER A 64 -9.36 -4.24 0.00
C SER A 64 -8.62 -2.94 0.32
N LEU A 65 -7.30 -2.88 0.11
CA LEU A 65 -6.52 -1.66 0.27
C LEU A 65 -6.96 -0.58 -0.73
N ILE A 66 -7.16 -0.96 -1.99
CA ILE A 66 -7.66 -0.09 -3.07
C ILE A 66 -9.03 0.48 -2.71
N SER A 67 -9.95 -0.35 -2.20
CA SER A 67 -11.26 0.10 -1.71
C SER A 67 -11.13 1.17 -0.63
N GLY A 68 -10.20 1.00 0.30
CA GLY A 68 -9.89 2.00 1.33
C GLY A 68 -9.36 3.32 0.74
N LEU A 69 -8.41 3.25 -0.18
CA LEU A 69 -7.82 4.41 -0.85
C LEU A 69 -8.87 5.20 -1.65
N ILE A 70 -9.74 4.52 -2.40
CA ILE A 70 -10.83 5.13 -3.16
C ILE A 70 -11.82 5.80 -2.21
N LYS A 71 -12.18 5.16 -1.08
CA LYS A 71 -13.06 5.74 -0.06
C LYS A 71 -12.48 7.01 0.59
N ALA A 72 -11.16 7.14 0.65
CA ALA A 72 -10.51 8.37 1.11
C ALA A 72 -10.52 9.49 0.05
N GLY A 73 -10.77 9.19 -1.23
CA GLY A 73 -10.78 10.15 -2.33
C GLY A 73 -9.60 10.02 -3.31
N CYS A 74 -8.73 9.02 -3.14
CA CYS A 74 -7.61 8.78 -4.06
C CYS A 74 -8.06 8.16 -5.39
N LYS A 75 -7.31 8.42 -6.46
CA LYS A 75 -7.35 7.66 -7.71
C LYS A 75 -6.27 6.59 -7.68
N VAL A 76 -6.62 5.35 -7.97
CA VAL A 76 -5.68 4.23 -7.89
C VAL A 76 -5.23 3.80 -9.28
N GLU A 77 -3.92 3.64 -9.44
CA GLU A 77 -3.26 3.03 -10.60
C GLU A 77 -2.80 1.63 -10.20
N ASP A 78 -3.62 0.62 -10.44
CA ASP A 78 -3.30 -0.78 -10.12
C ASP A 78 -2.43 -1.39 -11.23
N ILE A 79 -1.21 -1.80 -10.88
CA ILE A 79 -0.28 -2.47 -11.80
C ILE A 79 -0.26 -4.00 -11.63
N GLY A 80 -1.15 -4.54 -10.79
CA GLY A 80 -1.35 -5.98 -10.60
C GLY A 80 -0.15 -6.70 -9.97
N LEU A 81 0.06 -7.94 -10.41
CA LEU A 81 1.15 -8.79 -9.95
C LEU A 81 2.50 -8.18 -10.36
N SER A 82 3.31 -7.85 -9.36
CA SER A 82 4.56 -7.09 -9.57
C SER A 82 5.59 -7.37 -8.47
N LEU A 83 6.84 -7.02 -8.74
CA LEU A 83 7.88 -6.95 -7.72
C LEU A 83 7.86 -5.57 -7.05
N SER A 84 8.25 -5.48 -5.77
CA SER A 84 8.34 -4.17 -5.07
C SER A 84 9.07 -3.07 -5.88
N PRO A 85 10.26 -3.32 -6.48
CA PRO A 85 10.92 -2.30 -7.31
C PRO A 85 10.09 -1.83 -8.51
N MET A 86 9.25 -2.69 -9.08
CA MET A 86 8.37 -2.31 -10.19
C MET A 86 7.27 -1.34 -9.76
N VAL A 87 6.72 -1.49 -8.56
CA VAL A 87 5.71 -0.55 -8.03
C VAL A 87 6.34 0.83 -7.75
N TYR A 88 7.55 0.87 -7.19
CA TYR A 88 8.28 2.13 -7.01
C TYR A 88 8.64 2.80 -8.33
N PHE A 89 9.12 2.02 -9.31
CA PHE A 89 9.38 2.53 -10.66
C PHE A 89 8.11 3.09 -11.31
N ALA A 90 6.99 2.37 -11.20
CA ALA A 90 5.71 2.81 -11.72
C ALA A 90 5.21 4.11 -11.06
N GLN A 91 5.42 4.31 -9.75
CA GLN A 91 5.13 5.59 -9.09
C GLN A 91 5.85 6.76 -9.79
N ILE A 92 7.12 6.58 -10.15
CA ILE A 92 7.91 7.60 -10.84
C ILE A 92 7.38 7.79 -12.27
N GLN A 93 7.25 6.71 -13.04
CA GLN A 93 6.84 6.76 -14.44
C GLN A 93 5.44 7.30 -14.65
N LEU A 94 4.49 6.90 -13.81
CA LEU A 94 3.11 7.36 -13.88
C LEU A 94 2.94 8.73 -13.20
N ASN A 95 4.00 9.28 -12.59
CA ASN A 95 3.97 10.50 -11.82
C ASN A 95 2.86 10.50 -10.75
N ALA A 96 2.79 9.41 -9.97
CA ALA A 96 1.83 9.24 -8.89
C ALA A 96 2.28 9.97 -7.61
N ASP A 97 1.29 10.32 -6.79
CA ASP A 97 1.41 11.07 -5.54
C ASP A 97 1.64 10.17 -4.31
N GLY A 98 1.54 8.86 -4.50
CA GLY A 98 1.79 7.86 -3.47
C GLY A 98 1.94 6.47 -4.06
N VAL A 99 2.38 5.54 -3.23
CA VAL A 99 2.64 4.16 -3.60
C VAL A 99 2.26 3.21 -2.46
N ALA A 100 1.69 2.07 -2.79
CA ALA A 100 1.52 0.97 -1.85
C ALA A 100 1.74 -0.39 -2.53
N MET A 101 2.52 -1.26 -1.89
CA MET A 101 2.79 -2.61 -2.37
C MET A 101 2.34 -3.62 -1.32
N THR A 102 1.39 -4.48 -1.67
CA THR A 102 0.99 -5.63 -0.84
C THR A 102 2.06 -6.71 -0.93
N THR A 103 2.85 -6.87 0.13
CA THR A 103 3.90 -7.89 0.24
C THR A 103 4.35 -8.07 1.68
N ALA A 104 4.67 -9.32 2.05
CA ALA A 104 5.40 -9.60 3.28
C ALA A 104 6.91 -9.86 3.05
N SER A 105 7.44 -9.47 1.88
CA SER A 105 8.83 -9.71 1.48
C SER A 105 9.16 -11.22 1.58
N HIS A 106 10.19 -11.59 2.34
CA HIS A 106 10.63 -12.97 2.55
C HIS A 106 9.85 -13.74 3.62
N ASN A 107 8.87 -13.13 4.30
CA ASN A 107 8.08 -13.86 5.29
C ASN A 107 7.32 -15.02 4.64
N GLU A 108 7.12 -16.09 5.40
CA GLU A 108 6.36 -17.26 4.98
C GLU A 108 4.90 -16.94 4.65
N ASN A 109 4.22 -17.86 3.96
CA ASN A 109 2.78 -17.77 3.72
C ASN A 109 2.00 -17.67 5.04
N GLY A 110 0.88 -16.95 5.01
CA GLY A 110 0.13 -16.52 6.19
C GLY A 110 0.47 -15.09 6.60
N TRP A 111 1.67 -14.58 6.29
CA TRP A 111 1.96 -13.16 6.47
C TRP A 111 1.44 -12.31 5.31
N THR A 112 0.94 -11.13 5.66
CA THR A 112 0.67 -10.04 4.72
C THR A 112 1.35 -8.76 5.22
N GLY A 113 1.49 -7.79 4.34
CA GLY A 113 2.10 -6.53 4.68
C GLY A 113 2.01 -5.50 3.56
N PHE A 114 2.42 -4.29 3.89
CA PHE A 114 2.33 -3.15 2.99
C PHE A 114 3.59 -2.31 3.10
N LYS A 115 4.28 -2.13 1.98
CA LYS A 115 5.28 -1.07 1.82
C LYS A 115 4.57 0.14 1.25
N MET A 116 4.59 1.27 1.94
CA MET A 116 3.79 2.45 1.61
C MET A 116 4.67 3.70 1.58
N GLY A 117 4.35 4.65 0.71
CA GLY A 117 5.09 5.90 0.62
C GLY A 117 4.27 7.01 -0.06
N ILE A 118 4.54 8.25 0.33
CA ILE A 118 3.94 9.45 -0.29
C ILE A 118 4.96 10.14 -1.21
N LYS A 119 6.20 10.28 -0.74
CA LYS A 119 7.30 10.83 -1.55
C LYS A 119 7.95 9.74 -2.40
N LYS A 120 8.45 10.11 -3.58
CA LYS A 120 9.26 9.24 -4.42
C LYS A 120 10.56 8.93 -3.67
N ALA A 121 10.90 7.65 -3.57
CA ALA A 121 12.16 7.24 -2.93
C ALA A 121 13.34 7.68 -3.82
N LEU A 122 14.29 8.39 -3.23
CA LEU A 122 15.53 8.82 -3.87
C LEU A 122 16.68 8.03 -3.25
N THR A 123 17.48 7.37 -4.08
CA THR A 123 18.74 6.77 -3.66
C THR A 123 19.84 7.45 -4.47
N TYR A 124 20.67 8.24 -3.79
CA TYR A 124 21.77 9.06 -4.36
C TYR A 124 21.40 10.21 -5.29
N THR A 125 20.12 10.58 -5.43
CA THR A 125 19.70 11.74 -6.24
C THR A 125 19.47 12.93 -5.32
N THR A 126 20.25 13.99 -5.52
CA THR A 126 19.89 15.35 -5.12
C THR A 126 18.90 15.86 -6.16
N GLU A 127 17.87 16.56 -5.73
CA GLU A 127 16.87 17.20 -6.59
C GLU A 127 17.46 17.89 -7.84
#